data_AF-A0A5N7MXN5-F1
#
_entry.id   AF-A0A5N7MXN5-F1
#
_cell.length_a   1.000
_cell.length_b   1.000
_cell.length_c   1.000
_cell.angle_alpha   90.00
_cell.angle_beta   90.00
_cell.angle_gamma   90.00
#
_symmetry.space_group_name_H-M   'P 1'
#
loop_
_entity.id
_entity.type
_entity.pdbx_description
1 polymer ?
#
loop_
_entity_poly.entity_id
_entity_poly.type
_entity_poly.pdbx_seq_one_letter_code
_entity_poly.pdbx_strand_id
1 'polypeptide(L)' 'APRGLAVRISAVHMCKTQRGVRASHRSRMVNTYYWGDMAQDAELKREFLQECTALDRAGSA' A
#
# COMPACT_ATOMS: atom_id res chain seq x y z
N ALA A 1 16.34 0.54 -18.77
CA ALA A 1 15.00 0.53 -18.13
C ALA A 1 15.02 -0.42 -16.95
N PRO A 2 14.26 -0.18 -15.85
CA PRO A 2 14.21 -1.11 -14.71
C PRO A 2 13.59 -2.45 -15.12
N ARG A 3 13.98 -3.52 -14.44
CA ARG A 3 13.46 -4.88 -14.68
C ARG A 3 12.03 -5.08 -14.17
N GLY A 4 11.61 -4.31 -13.16
CA GLY A 4 10.26 -4.34 -12.61
C GLY A 4 9.98 -3.12 -11.75
N LEU A 5 8.70 -2.91 -11.42
CA LEU A 5 8.23 -1.82 -10.58
C LEU A 5 7.06 -2.30 -9.73
N ALA A 6 7.06 -1.91 -8.45
CA ALA A 6 5.90 -2.04 -7.58
C ALA A 6 5.54 -0.67 -7.00
N VAL A 7 4.24 -0.36 -6.99
CA VAL A 7 3.70 0.87 -6.42
C VAL A 7 2.60 0.49 -5.44
N ARG A 8 2.72 0.93 -4.19
CA ARG A 8 1.70 0.76 -3.16
C ARG A 8 1.29 2.09 -2.58
N ILE A 9 0.00 2.37 -2.57
CA ILE A 9 -0.58 3.61 -2.05
C ILE A 9 -1.46 3.26 -0.86
N SER A 10 -1.15 3.82 0.31
CA SER A 10 -1.91 3.66 1.57
C SER A 10 -2.42 5.03 2.03
N ALA A 11 -3.73 5.26 1.96
CA ALA A 11 -4.30 6.59 2.19
C ALA A 11 -5.57 6.56 3.06
N VAL A 12 -5.76 7.63 3.83
CA VAL A 12 -7.03 7.94 4.49
C VAL A 12 -7.83 8.87 3.59
N HIS A 13 -9.09 8.52 3.36
CA HIS A 13 -9.99 9.36 2.57
C HIS A 13 -10.79 10.26 3.50
N MET A 14 -10.51 11.56 3.48
CA MET A 14 -11.26 12.52 4.31
C MET A 14 -12.75 12.53 3.97
N CYS A 15 -13.12 12.24 2.72
CA CYS A 15 -14.51 12.06 2.33
C CYS A 15 -15.21 10.89 3.05
N LYS A 16 -14.46 9.87 3.49
CA LYS A 16 -14.98 8.74 4.27
C LYS A 16 -14.94 8.99 5.78
N THR A 17 -14.05 9.84 6.28
CA THR A 17 -13.87 10.07 7.72
C THR A 17 -14.63 11.29 8.24
N GLN A 18 -14.62 12.40 7.48
CA GLN A 18 -15.25 13.66 7.88
C GLN A 18 -16.73 13.75 7.47
N ARG A 19 -17.11 13.02 6.42
CA ARG A 19 -18.42 13.09 5.76
C ARG A 19 -18.88 11.68 5.39
N GLY A 20 -20.12 11.54 4.91
CA GLY A 20 -20.65 10.26 4.46
C GLY A 20 -20.66 9.20 5.56
N VAL A 21 -20.04 8.04 5.30
CA VAL A 21 -20.06 6.84 6.16
C VAL A 21 -19.34 6.97 7.51
N ARG A 22 -18.66 8.10 7.78
CA ARG A 22 -17.93 8.39 9.04
C ARG A 22 -17.03 7.23 9.49
N ALA A 23 -16.33 6.62 8.54
CA ALA A 23 -15.40 5.55 8.79
C ALA A 23 -14.24 6.03 9.68
N SER A 24 -13.69 5.12 10.48
CA SER A 24 -12.49 5.40 11.28
C SER A 24 -11.32 5.86 10.40
N HIS A 25 -10.44 6.72 10.91
CA HIS A 25 -9.16 7.04 10.28
C HIS A 25 -8.25 5.81 10.13
N ARG A 26 -8.55 4.72 10.86
CA ARG A 26 -7.92 3.40 10.67
C ARG A 26 -8.42 2.66 9.41
N SER A 27 -9.54 3.08 8.82
CA SER A 27 -10.08 2.55 7.57
C SER A 27 -9.33 3.16 6.37
N ARG A 28 -8.11 2.66 6.14
CA ARG A 28 -7.26 3.08 5.03
C ARG A 28 -7.63 2.34 3.74
N MET A 29 -7.55 3.02 2.61
CA MET A 29 -7.50 2.37 1.30
C MET A 29 -6.05 1.96 1.04
N VAL A 30 -5.86 0.74 0.53
CA VAL A 30 -4.57 0.26 0.05
C VAL A 30 -4.73 -0.25 -1.38
N ASN A 31 -4.02 0.37 -2.32
CA ASN A 31 -3.95 -0.06 -3.71
C ASN A 31 -2.52 -0.44 -4.06
N THR A 32 -2.34 -1.52 -4.82
CA THR A 32 -1.02 -1.98 -5.24
C THR A 32 -1.01 -2.39 -6.70
N TYR A 33 0.02 -1.97 -7.42
CA TYR A 33 0.25 -2.32 -8.82
C TYR A 33 1.68 -2.81 -9.03
N TYR A 34 1.83 -3.74 -9.97
CA TYR A 34 3.08 -4.43 -10.24
C TYR A 34 3.32 -4.51 -11.75
N TRP A 35 4.58 -4.34 -12.16
CA TRP A 35 5.04 -4.45 -13.54
C TRP A 35 6.37 -5.20 -13.61
N GLY A 36 6.61 -5.90 -14.72
CA GLY A 36 7.86 -6.66 -14.96
C GLY A 36 8.10 -7.74 -13.91
N ASP A 37 9.35 -7.90 -13.48
CA ASP A 37 9.75 -8.93 -12.51
C ASP A 37 8.94 -8.86 -11.20
N MET A 38 8.54 -7.67 -10.76
CA MET A 38 7.71 -7.48 -9.55
C MET A 38 6.31 -8.09 -9.64
N ALA A 39 5.81 -8.36 -10.86
CA ALA A 39 4.52 -9.01 -11.08
C ALA A 39 4.64 -10.54 -11.15
N GLN A 40 5.81 -11.05 -11.54
CA GLN A 40 6.03 -12.47 -11.86
C GLN A 40 6.75 -13.23 -10.75
N ASP A 41 7.65 -12.56 -10.02
CA ASP A 41 8.44 -13.16 -8.96
C ASP A 41 7.75 -12.98 -7.59
N ALA A 42 7.37 -14.10 -6.98
CA ALA A 42 6.70 -14.11 -5.68
C ALA A 42 7.62 -13.68 -4.52
N GLU A 43 8.92 -13.91 -4.63
CA GLU A 43 9.92 -13.54 -3.62
C GLU A 43 10.12 -12.03 -3.60
N LEU A 44 10.34 -11.42 -4.78
CA LEU A 44 10.44 -9.96 -4.90
C LEU A 44 9.17 -9.25 -4.41
N LYS A 45 8.00 -9.82 -4.72
CA LYS A 45 6.72 -9.30 -4.24
C LYS A 45 6.60 -9.40 -2.72
N ARG A 46 7.06 -10.50 -2.12
CA ARG A 46 7.03 -10.72 -0.67
C ARG A 46 7.94 -9.73 0.05
N GLU A 47 9.17 -9.56 -0.42
CA GLU A 47 10.14 -8.61 0.14
C GLU A 47 9.56 -7.18 0.17
N PHE A 48 9.02 -6.72 -0.96
CA PHE A 48 8.38 -5.41 -1.05
C PHE A 48 7.19 -5.24 -0.10
N LEU A 49 6.33 -6.25 0.01
CA LEU A 49 5.17 -6.20 0.91
C LEU A 49 5.58 -6.19 2.39
N GLN A 50 6.66 -6.90 2.74
CA GLN A 50 7.22 -6.88 4.10
C GLN A 50 7.74 -5.48 4.44
N GLU A 51 8.50 -4.86 3.56
CA GLU A 51 9.00 -3.49 3.74
C GLU A 51 7.85 -2.49 3.89
N CYS A 52 6.85 -2.55 3.00
CA CYS A 52 5.65 -1.71 3.09
C CYS A 52 4.92 -1.84 4.43
N THR A 53 4.83 -3.07 4.95
CA THR A 53 4.16 -3.35 6.24
C THR A 53 4.97 -2.83 7.42
N ALA A 54 6.30 -2.84 7.32
CA ALA A 54 7.17 -2.23 8.33
C ALA A 54 7.00 -0.70 8.34
N LEU A 55 6.98 -0.07 7.16
CA LEU A 55 6.78 1.38 7.02
C LEU A 55 5.40 1.83 7.50
N ASP A 56 4.32 1.11 7.16
CA ASP A 56 2.97 1.42 7.64
C ASP A 56 2.89 1.37 9.17
N ARG A 57 3.56 0.41 9.82
CA ARG A 57 3.61 0.32 11.28
C ARG A 57 4.36 1.49 11.90
N ALA A 58 5.48 1.89 11.31
CA ALA A 58 6.27 3.02 11.78
C ALA A 58 5.51 4.36 11.64
N GLY A 59 4.75 4.55 10.55
CA GLY A 59 3.97 5.78 10.30
C GLY A 59 2.61 5.84 11.00
N SER A 60 2.21 4.79 11.73
CA SER A 60 0.94 4.72 12.47
C SER A 60 1.10 4.87 13.98
N ALA A 61 2.35 5.05 14.46
CA ALA A 61 2.68 5.40 15.85
C ALA A 61 2.61 6.92 16.04
#